data_AF-A0A955G074-F1
#
_entry.id   AF-A0A955G074-F1
#
_cell.length_a   1.000
_cell.length_b   1.000
_cell.length_c   1.000
_cell.angle_alpha   90.00
_cell.angle_beta   90.00
_cell.angle_gamma   90.00
#
_symmetry.space_group_name_H-M   'P 1'
#
loop_
_entity.id
_entity.type
_entity.pdbx_description
1 polymer ?
#
loop_
_entity_poly.entity_id
_entity_poly.type
_entity_poly.pdbx_seq_one_letter_code
_entity_poly.pdbx_strand_id
1 'polypeptide(L)'
;MMIRRLKSALVWLVGGAVAFNAGLQLIPGEAFMTVRNIYVADAWYGQTPVMQVSRTIRKAFWAEWSVELEERTELGQYIFVAKAAGSNSYTPESKLPKAFTLDWWTFPTQLRPARGVYRIETCWEIRTQGFPVKEVCKHSNDFRIK
;
A
#
# COMPACT_ATOMS: atom_id res chain seq x y z
N MET A 1 42.08 -32.67 15.84
CA MET A 1 42.07 -31.91 14.57
C MET A 1 40.65 -31.80 13.95
N MET A 2 39.60 -31.63 14.77
CA MET A 2 38.19 -31.61 14.29
C MET A 2 37.49 -30.26 14.55
N ILE A 3 37.95 -29.51 15.56
CA ILE A 3 37.32 -28.26 16.05
C ILE A 3 37.56 -27.05 15.11
N ARG A 4 38.69 -27.01 14.36
CA ARG A 4 39.00 -25.89 13.45
C ARG A 4 38.13 -25.88 12.17
N ARG A 5 37.72 -27.05 11.67
CA ARG A 5 36.88 -27.17 10.46
C ARG A 5 35.41 -26.80 10.72
N LEU A 6 34.91 -27.00 11.95
CA LEU A 6 33.56 -26.57 12.34
C LEU A 6 33.42 -25.04 12.39
N LYS A 7 34.44 -24.33 12.90
CA LYS A 7 34.39 -22.86 13.04
C LYS A 7 34.36 -22.15 11.67
N SER A 8 35.12 -22.65 10.69
CA SER A 8 35.12 -22.08 9.34
C SER A 8 33.82 -22.36 8.59
N ALA A 9 33.25 -23.56 8.71
CA ALA A 9 31.94 -23.87 8.12
C ALA A 9 30.82 -23.00 8.72
N LEU A 10 30.85 -22.75 10.03
CA LEU A 10 29.88 -21.90 10.72
C LEU A 10 29.97 -20.43 10.27
N VAL A 11 31.17 -19.89 10.05
CA VAL A 11 31.37 -18.52 9.55
C VAL A 11 30.83 -18.35 8.12
N TRP A 12 31.05 -19.32 7.24
CA TRP A 12 30.49 -19.28 5.88
C TRP A 12 28.96 -19.43 5.87
N LEU A 13 28.39 -20.30 6.73
CA LEU A 13 26.95 -20.45 6.86
C LEU A 13 26.28 -19.19 7.41
N VAL A 14 26.87 -18.57 8.44
CA VAL A 14 26.36 -17.32 9.01
C VAL A 14 26.52 -16.16 8.02
N GLY A 15 27.68 -16.00 7.38
CA GLY A 15 27.91 -14.98 6.36
C GLY A 15 26.98 -15.13 5.16
N GLY A 16 26.74 -16.36 4.70
CA GLY A 16 25.78 -16.66 3.64
C GLY A 16 24.33 -16.34 4.02
N ALA A 17 23.92 -16.70 5.24
CA ALA A 17 22.58 -16.38 5.74
C ALA A 17 22.35 -14.87 5.90
N VAL A 18 23.37 -14.12 6.35
CA VAL A 18 23.32 -12.66 6.45
C VAL A 18 23.23 -12.03 5.07
N ALA A 19 24.07 -12.45 4.12
CA ALA A 19 24.05 -11.94 2.75
C ALA A 19 22.71 -12.24 2.04
N PHE A 20 22.15 -13.43 2.24
CA PHE A 20 20.85 -13.81 1.70
C PHE A 20 19.72 -12.94 2.26
N ASN A 21 19.68 -12.74 3.58
CA ASN A 21 18.69 -11.86 4.21
C ASN A 21 18.84 -10.40 3.75
N ALA A 22 20.06 -9.90 3.61
CA ALA A 22 20.31 -8.56 3.06
C ALA A 22 19.82 -8.43 1.61
N GLY A 23 20.00 -9.46 0.78
CA GLY A 23 19.48 -9.49 -0.59
C GLY A 23 17.95 -9.39 -0.65
N LEU A 24 17.24 -10.05 0.27
CA LEU A 24 15.78 -9.97 0.35
C LEU A 24 15.27 -8.58 0.75
N GLN A 25 16.05 -7.80 1.52
CA GLN A 25 15.71 -6.42 1.86
C GLN A 25 15.69 -5.50 0.64
N LEU A 26 16.56 -5.74 -0.34
CA LEU A 26 16.67 -4.93 -1.56
C LEU A 26 15.54 -5.16 -2.56
N ILE A 27 14.72 -6.19 -2.38
CA ILE A 27 13.58 -6.44 -3.25
C ILE A 27 12.48 -5.40 -2.95
N PRO A 28 12.07 -4.58 -3.93
CA PRO A 28 11.08 -3.53 -3.70
C PRO A 28 9.66 -4.10 -3.62
N GLY A 29 8.72 -3.36 -3.03
CA GLY A 29 7.31 -3.76 -2.96
C GLY A 29 6.66 -3.94 -4.34
N GLU A 30 7.15 -3.20 -5.33
CA GLU A 30 6.74 -3.24 -6.73
C GLU A 30 6.98 -4.58 -7.42
N ALA A 31 7.89 -5.40 -6.87
CA ALA A 31 8.07 -6.79 -7.31
C ALA A 31 6.83 -7.66 -7.05
N PHE A 32 5.96 -7.26 -6.11
CA PHE A 32 4.72 -7.94 -5.75
C PHE A 32 3.49 -7.23 -6.33
N MET A 33 3.43 -5.90 -6.24
CA MET A 33 2.32 -5.12 -6.75
C MET A 33 2.78 -3.77 -7.27
N THR A 34 2.34 -3.40 -8.48
CA THR A 34 2.51 -2.04 -9.01
C THR A 34 1.18 -1.32 -8.97
N VAL A 35 1.13 -0.14 -8.33
CA VAL A 35 -0.03 0.77 -8.37
C VAL A 35 0.31 1.95 -9.27
N ARG A 36 -0.23 1.94 -10.49
CA ARG A 36 0.05 2.99 -11.48
C ARG A 36 -0.67 4.28 -11.16
N ASN A 37 -1.96 4.18 -10.81
CA ASN A 37 -2.80 5.34 -10.57
C ASN A 37 -3.90 5.04 -9.55
N ILE A 38 -4.23 6.04 -8.75
CA ILE A 38 -5.46 6.12 -7.97
C ILE A 38 -6.13 7.42 -8.43
N TYR A 39 -7.33 7.32 -8.98
CA TYR A 39 -8.14 8.46 -9.38
C TYR A 39 -9.39 8.51 -8.51
N VAL A 40 -9.71 9.69 -8.00
CA VAL A 40 -10.92 10.00 -7.26
C VAL A 40 -11.64 11.13 -8.00
N ALA A 41 -12.90 10.92 -8.32
CA ALA A 41 -13.72 11.94 -8.97
C ALA A 41 -14.16 13.01 -7.96
N ASP A 42 -14.47 14.21 -8.47
CA ASP A 42 -15.25 15.19 -7.69
C ASP A 42 -16.60 14.60 -7.27
N ALA A 43 -17.13 15.05 -6.14
CA ALA A 43 -18.46 14.67 -5.67
C ALA A 43 -19.19 15.87 -5.05
N TRP A 44 -20.52 15.75 -4.93
CA TRP A 44 -21.31 16.68 -4.12
C TRP A 44 -21.21 16.29 -2.65
N TYR A 45 -21.31 17.27 -1.76
CA TYR A 45 -21.37 17.04 -0.32
C TYR A 45 -22.45 16.01 0.03
N GLY A 46 -22.07 15.01 0.84
CA GLY A 46 -22.92 13.88 1.20
C GLY A 46 -22.92 12.71 0.21
N GLN A 47 -22.32 12.86 -0.98
CA GLN A 47 -22.11 11.76 -1.93
C GLN A 47 -20.70 11.17 -1.78
N THR A 48 -20.59 9.85 -1.94
CA THR A 48 -19.30 9.18 -1.95
C THR A 48 -18.64 9.33 -3.34
N PRO A 49 -17.39 9.82 -3.43
CA PRO A 49 -16.67 9.91 -4.70
C PRO A 49 -16.53 8.56 -5.41
N VAL A 50 -16.68 8.55 -6.72
CA VAL A 50 -16.33 7.39 -7.56
C VAL A 50 -14.81 7.30 -7.69
N MET A 51 -14.27 6.08 -7.67
CA MET A 51 -12.85 5.81 -7.78
C MET A 51 -12.51 4.96 -9.00
N GLN A 52 -11.29 5.15 -9.49
CA GLN A 52 -10.66 4.28 -10.47
C GLN A 52 -9.22 4.01 -10.05
N VAL A 53 -8.85 2.74 -9.91
CA VAL A 53 -7.50 2.35 -9.52
C VAL A 53 -6.90 1.43 -10.57
N SER A 54 -5.71 1.78 -11.06
CA SER A 54 -4.94 0.96 -11.98
C SER A 54 -3.82 0.29 -11.21
N ARG A 55 -3.98 -1.01 -10.92
CA ARG A 55 -2.97 -1.83 -10.24
C ARG A 55 -2.72 -3.15 -10.96
N THR A 56 -1.53 -3.71 -10.75
CA THR A 56 -1.16 -5.04 -11.24
C THR A 56 -0.50 -5.81 -10.11
N ILE A 57 -1.11 -6.93 -9.72
CA ILE A 57 -0.59 -7.87 -8.72
C ILE A 57 0.21 -8.94 -9.46
N ARG A 58 1.51 -9.00 -9.20
CA ARG A 58 2.46 -9.90 -9.88
C ARG A 58 2.66 -11.22 -9.15
N LYS A 59 2.53 -11.20 -7.82
CA LYS A 59 2.69 -12.36 -6.93
C LYS A 59 1.62 -12.31 -5.86
N ALA A 60 1.24 -13.47 -5.33
CA ALA A 60 0.30 -13.53 -4.21
C ALA A 60 0.96 -13.01 -2.92
N PHE A 61 0.21 -12.27 -2.10
CA PHE A 61 0.66 -11.79 -0.79
C PHE A 61 -0.53 -11.47 0.13
N TRP A 62 -0.27 -11.37 1.42
CA TRP A 62 -1.16 -10.73 2.38
C TRP A 62 -0.72 -9.29 2.58
N ALA A 63 -1.64 -8.34 2.72
CA ALA A 63 -1.27 -6.99 3.11
C ALA A 63 -2.23 -6.37 4.10
N GLU A 64 -1.66 -5.59 5.02
CA GLU A 64 -2.36 -4.52 5.71
C GLU A 64 -2.36 -3.30 4.79
N TRP A 65 -3.49 -2.62 4.69
CA TRP A 65 -3.63 -1.42 3.90
C TRP A 65 -4.15 -0.27 4.76
N SER A 66 -3.70 0.93 4.46
CA SER A 66 -4.19 2.18 5.05
C SER A 66 -4.57 3.16 3.95
N VAL A 67 -5.60 3.96 4.21
CA VAL A 67 -6.00 5.10 3.39
C VAL A 67 -6.04 6.32 4.28
N GLU A 68 -5.23 7.32 3.99
CA GLU A 68 -5.26 8.62 4.66
C GLU A 68 -5.92 9.64 3.75
N LEU A 69 -6.93 10.33 4.27
CA LEU A 69 -7.60 11.45 3.60
C LEU A 69 -6.94 12.74 4.08
N GLU A 70 -6.49 13.53 3.12
CA GLU A 70 -5.79 14.77 3.38
C GLU A 70 -6.53 15.94 2.72
N GLU A 71 -6.75 17.01 3.47
CA GLU A 71 -7.33 18.25 2.96
C GLU A 71 -6.23 19.19 2.50
N ARG A 72 -6.43 19.80 1.34
CA ARG A 72 -5.58 20.87 0.83
C ARG A 72 -6.02 22.20 1.43
N THR A 73 -5.15 22.80 2.24
CA THR A 73 -5.37 24.12 2.86
C THR A 73 -5.31 25.24 1.82
N GLU A 74 -5.74 26.45 2.22
CA GLU A 74 -5.63 27.66 1.38
C GLU A 74 -4.18 27.97 0.98
N LEU A 75 -3.20 27.58 1.81
CA LEU A 75 -1.77 27.71 1.53
C LEU A 75 -1.22 26.61 0.60
N GLY A 76 -2.08 25.68 0.16
CA GLY A 76 -1.72 24.55 -0.71
C GLY A 76 -1.01 23.41 -0.01
N GLN A 77 -0.98 23.39 1.33
CA GLN A 77 -0.44 22.27 2.12
C GLN A 77 -1.49 21.19 2.31
N TYR A 78 -1.08 19.94 2.49
CA TYR A 78 -1.99 18.85 2.83
C TYR A 78 -1.95 18.57 4.32
N ILE A 79 -3.13 18.53 4.95
CA ILE A 79 -3.28 18.18 6.37
C ILE A 79 -4.08 16.90 6.51
N PHE A 80 -3.71 16.07 7.48
CA PHE A 80 -4.44 14.86 7.82
C PHE A 80 -5.86 15.20 8.30
N VAL A 81 -6.87 14.47 7.78
CA VAL A 81 -8.28 14.63 8.18
C VAL A 81 -8.81 13.35 8.81
N ALA A 82 -8.63 12.22 8.14
CA ALA A 82 -9.19 10.94 8.56
C ALA A 82 -8.41 9.77 7.98
N LYS A 83 -8.59 8.59 8.60
CA LYS A 83 -7.93 7.35 8.20
C LYS A 83 -8.92 6.20 8.12
N ALA A 84 -8.71 5.33 7.14
CA ALA A 84 -9.25 3.98 7.11
C ALA A 84 -8.10 2.97 7.02
N ALA A 85 -8.33 1.77 7.53
CA ALA A 85 -7.35 0.69 7.43
C ALA A 85 -8.07 -0.66 7.41
N GLY A 86 -7.38 -1.66 6.86
CA GLY A 86 -7.85 -3.03 6.85
C GLY A 86 -6.76 -3.97 6.37
N SER A 87 -7.14 -5.20 6.04
CA SER A 87 -6.20 -6.18 5.53
C SER A 87 -6.90 -7.13 4.57
N ASN A 88 -6.17 -7.65 3.59
CA ASN A 88 -6.71 -8.53 2.55
C ASN A 88 -5.62 -9.44 1.95
N SER A 89 -6.07 -10.56 1.38
CA SER A 89 -5.26 -11.41 0.51
C SER A 89 -5.32 -10.87 -0.91
N TYR A 90 -4.17 -10.81 -1.57
CA TYR A 90 -4.04 -10.33 -2.93
C TYR A 90 -3.45 -11.44 -3.78
N THR A 91 -4.12 -11.73 -4.90
CA THR A 91 -3.64 -12.68 -5.91
C THR A 91 -3.62 -12.02 -7.29
N PRO A 92 -2.85 -12.53 -8.27
CA PRO A 92 -2.86 -12.00 -9.65
C PRO A 92 -4.26 -11.95 -10.30
N GLU A 93 -5.17 -12.80 -9.85
CA GLU A 93 -6.56 -12.89 -10.30
C GLU A 93 -7.46 -11.85 -9.63
N SER A 94 -7.05 -11.27 -8.49
CA SER A 94 -7.84 -10.30 -7.73
C SER A 94 -8.13 -9.06 -8.57
N LYS A 95 -9.38 -8.92 -9.02
CA LYS A 95 -9.85 -7.78 -9.82
C LYS A 95 -10.55 -6.76 -8.94
N LEU A 96 -10.49 -5.51 -9.36
CA LEU A 96 -11.35 -4.47 -8.82
C LEU A 96 -12.70 -4.50 -9.56
N PRO A 97 -13.81 -4.13 -8.89
CA PRO A 97 -15.08 -3.91 -9.56
C PRO A 97 -14.92 -2.90 -10.71
N LYS A 98 -15.74 -3.02 -11.77
CA LYS A 98 -15.70 -2.09 -12.91
C LYS A 98 -15.93 -0.64 -12.50
N ALA A 99 -16.75 -0.41 -11.48
CA ALA A 99 -16.96 0.86 -10.82
C ALA A 99 -17.09 0.62 -9.31
N PHE A 100 -16.42 1.44 -8.51
CA PHE A 100 -16.51 1.44 -7.05
C PHE A 100 -16.27 2.86 -6.52
N THR A 101 -16.53 3.06 -5.23
CA THR A 101 -16.50 4.38 -4.58
C THR A 101 -15.43 4.42 -3.49
N LEU A 102 -15.17 5.62 -2.96
CA LEU A 102 -14.31 5.78 -1.79
C LEU A 102 -14.80 4.94 -0.61
N ASP A 103 -16.11 4.86 -0.38
CA ASP A 103 -16.66 4.03 0.71
C ASP A 103 -16.37 2.55 0.53
N TRP A 104 -16.44 2.06 -0.71
CA TRP A 104 -16.08 0.66 -1.00
C TRP A 104 -14.60 0.43 -0.76
N TRP A 105 -13.77 1.40 -1.17
CA TRP A 105 -12.31 1.35 -1.02
C TRP A 105 -11.87 1.37 0.45
N THR A 106 -12.59 2.09 1.30
CA THR A 106 -12.25 2.31 2.71
C THR A 106 -13.07 1.46 3.68
N PHE A 107 -13.93 0.57 3.16
CA PHE A 107 -14.83 -0.25 3.96
C PHE A 107 -14.08 -1.02 5.07
N PRO A 108 -14.63 -1.12 6.31
CA PRO A 108 -15.95 -0.65 6.74
C PRO A 108 -16.01 0.83 7.12
N THR A 109 -14.87 1.53 7.13
CA THR A 109 -14.82 2.94 7.46
C THR A 109 -15.35 3.78 6.31
N GLN A 110 -16.25 4.71 6.60
CA GLN A 110 -16.75 5.67 5.62
C GLN A 110 -16.05 7.01 5.85
N LEU A 111 -15.19 7.41 4.92
CA LEU A 111 -14.56 8.73 4.95
C LEU A 111 -15.58 9.76 4.42
N ARG A 112 -16.05 10.66 5.29
CA ARG A 112 -17.09 11.65 5.00
C ARG A 112 -16.50 13.07 5.02
N PRO A 113 -15.72 13.46 4.00
CA PRO A 113 -15.15 14.81 3.94
C PRO A 113 -16.21 15.90 3.95
N ALA A 114 -15.86 17.04 4.55
CA ALA A 114 -16.60 18.28 4.36
C ALA A 114 -16.40 18.82 2.92
N ARG A 115 -16.99 19.98 2.63
CA ARG A 115 -16.68 20.69 1.37
C ARG A 115 -15.23 21.14 1.40
N GLY A 116 -14.49 20.89 0.32
CA GLY A 116 -13.06 21.17 0.26
C GLY A 116 -12.37 20.48 -0.92
N VAL A 117 -11.06 20.64 -0.98
CA VAL A 117 -10.19 19.94 -1.95
C VAL A 117 -9.35 18.94 -1.17
N TYR A 118 -9.32 17.69 -1.63
CA TYR A 118 -8.69 16.59 -0.93
C TYR A 118 -7.83 15.76 -1.87
N ARG A 119 -6.92 14.98 -1.28
CA ARG A 119 -6.34 13.79 -1.92
C ARG A 119 -6.36 12.64 -0.92
N ILE A 120 -6.15 11.42 -1.40
CA ILE A 120 -5.88 10.28 -0.54
C ILE A 120 -4.48 9.73 -0.78
N GLU A 121 -3.83 9.24 0.26
CA GLU A 121 -2.72 8.31 0.16
C GLU A 121 -3.22 6.91 0.52
N THR A 122 -2.94 5.92 -0.33
CA THR A 122 -3.14 4.51 0.04
C THR A 122 -1.80 3.82 0.12
N CYS A 123 -1.52 3.19 1.26
CA CYS A 123 -0.32 2.39 1.49
C CYS A 123 -0.69 0.92 1.71
N TRP A 124 0.21 0.04 1.29
CA TRP A 124 0.12 -1.41 1.49
C TRP A 124 1.41 -1.91 2.15
N GLU A 125 1.28 -2.45 3.35
CA GLU A 125 2.31 -3.24 4.00
C GLU A 125 2.18 -4.70 3.57
N ILE A 126 2.98 -5.08 2.58
CA ILE A 126 3.00 -6.38 1.94
C ILE A 126 3.78 -7.37 2.81
N ARG A 127 3.07 -8.42 3.24
CA ARG A 127 3.59 -9.58 3.97
C ARG A 127 3.53 -10.82 3.07
N THR A 128 4.69 -11.43 2.82
CA THR A 128 4.81 -12.66 2.04
C THR A 128 5.79 -13.60 2.72
N GLN A 129 5.57 -14.91 2.60
CA GLN A 129 6.43 -15.90 3.24
C GLN A 129 7.86 -15.80 2.73
N GLY A 130 8.83 -15.70 3.65
CA GLY A 130 10.25 -15.69 3.33
C GLY A 130 10.79 -14.34 2.85
N PHE A 131 10.02 -13.26 2.90
CA PHE A 131 10.53 -11.90 2.64
C PHE A 131 10.23 -10.99 3.84
N PRO A 132 11.08 -9.97 4.10
CA PRO A 132 10.72 -8.90 5.02
C PRO A 132 9.51 -8.12 4.49
N VAL A 133 8.81 -7.43 5.39
CA VAL A 133 7.68 -6.56 5.04
C VAL A 133 8.12 -5.55 3.99
N LYS A 134 7.29 -5.38 2.95
CA LYS A 134 7.50 -4.39 1.89
C LYS A 134 6.39 -3.36 1.93
N GLU A 135 6.67 -2.16 1.45
CA GLU A 135 5.69 -1.09 1.38
C GLU A 135 5.50 -0.64 -0.07
N VAL A 136 4.26 -0.31 -0.42
CA VAL A 136 3.90 0.41 -1.64
C VAL A 136 2.90 1.48 -1.24
N CYS A 137 3.20 2.75 -1.51
CA CYS A 137 2.29 3.87 -1.25
C CYS A 137 1.96 4.60 -2.56
N LYS A 138 0.74 5.13 -2.66
CA LYS A 138 0.31 5.91 -3.82
C LYS A 138 -0.69 6.98 -3.42
N HIS A 139 -0.40 8.21 -3.85
CA HIS A 139 -1.33 9.33 -3.80
C HIS A 139 -2.32 9.30 -4.99
N SER A 140 -3.52 9.80 -4.75
CA SER A 140 -4.48 10.13 -5.80
C SER A 140 -4.22 11.48 -6.46
N ASN A 141 -5.04 11.83 -7.46
CA ASN A 141 -5.24 13.24 -7.84
C ASN A 141 -5.92 14.04 -6.71
N ASP A 142 -5.87 15.36 -6.84
CA ASP A 142 -6.77 16.26 -6.11
C ASP A 142 -8.21 16.06 -6.61
N PHE A 143 -9.15 15.96 -5.69
CA PHE A 143 -10.58 15.91 -5.96
C PHE A 143 -11.34 16.89 -5.05
N ARG A 144 -12.47 17.41 -5.53
CA ARG A 144 -13.27 18.40 -4.81
C ARG A 144 -14.59 17.82 -4.33
N ILE A 145 -14.91 18.13 -3.08
CA ILE A 145 -16.25 17.98 -2.52
C ILE A 145 -16.96 19.33 -2.61
N LYS A 146 -18.01 19.40 -3.43
CA LYS A 146 -18.76 20.62 -3.78
C LYS A 146 -19.96 20.83 -2.87
#